data_AF-A0A9W6T7U0-F1
#
_entry.id   AF-A0A9W6T7U0-F1
#
_cell.length_a   1.000
_cell.length_b   1.000
_cell.length_c   1.000
_cell.angle_alpha   90.00
_cell.angle_beta   90.00
_cell.angle_gamma   90.00
#
_symmetry.space_group_name_H-M   'P 1'
#
loop_
_entity.id
_entity.type
_entity.pdbx_description
1 polymer ?
#
loop_
_entity_poly.entity_id
_entity_poly.type
_entity_poly.pdbx_seq_one_letter_code
_entity_poly.pdbx_strand_id
1 'polypeptide(L)'
;MSHVVTVISKTSQLPSNSIDEISKFIDTKLNLRIVSVKILSPKKAIDFLIDLHGEDDSVEKHSCHCKEDQIKINEIMKANPFDDFDLIFQKNNAARKEKKLFVFDMDSTLIKQEVIEMIAAYADVEDEVAKITTSAMNGEIDFKESLKRRVGLLKGIESKNLWDELKLKIEITPGAKELYTLLMN
;
A
#
# COMPACT_ATOMS: atom_id res chain seq x y z
N MET A 1 14.57 14.65 15.19
CA MET A 1 13.29 14.63 14.43
C MET A 1 12.56 13.32 14.71
N SER A 2 11.31 13.38 15.19
CA SER A 2 10.55 12.16 15.53
C SER A 2 10.05 11.42 14.29
N HIS A 3 10.18 10.10 14.32
CA HIS A 3 9.67 9.19 13.30
C HIS A 3 8.63 8.26 13.92
N VAL A 4 7.89 7.57 13.07
CA VAL A 4 6.93 6.56 13.51
C VAL A 4 7.08 5.32 12.66
N VAL A 5 7.04 4.17 13.32
CA VAL A 5 6.80 2.87 12.69
C VAL A 5 5.32 2.55 12.91
N THR A 6 4.52 2.61 11.85
CA THR A 6 3.12 2.17 11.87
C THR A 6 3.07 0.70 11.47
N VAL A 7 2.44 -0.11 12.30
CA VAL A 7 2.14 -1.51 12.07
C VAL A 7 0.69 -1.63 11.67
N ILE A 8 0.40 -2.36 10.59
CA ILE A 8 -0.96 -2.68 10.17
C ILE A 8 -1.10 -4.21 10.06
N SER A 9 -2.07 -4.79 10.76
CA SER A 9 -2.38 -6.22 10.64
C SER A 9 -3.08 -6.54 9.33
N LYS A 10 -2.55 -7.53 8.61
CA LYS A 10 -3.17 -8.10 7.41
C LYS A 10 -4.40 -8.94 7.76
N THR A 11 -4.45 -9.49 8.98
CA THR A 11 -5.60 -10.29 9.45
C THR A 11 -6.63 -9.43 10.17
N SER A 12 -7.80 -9.99 10.49
CA SER A 12 -8.89 -9.25 11.16
C SER A 12 -8.60 -8.86 12.60
N GLN A 13 -7.46 -9.32 13.17
CA GLN A 13 -7.06 -9.07 14.54
C GLN A 13 -5.56 -8.79 14.63
N LEU A 14 -5.12 -8.14 15.71
CA LEU A 14 -3.70 -8.06 16.06
C LEU A 14 -3.37 -9.28 16.93
N PRO A 15 -2.39 -10.11 16.56
CA PRO A 15 -1.87 -11.14 17.45
C PRO A 15 -1.51 -10.59 18.84
N SER A 16 -1.77 -11.36 19.89
CA SER A 16 -1.65 -10.90 21.28
C SER A 16 -0.22 -10.48 21.66
N ASN A 17 0.78 -11.02 20.99
CA ASN A 17 2.22 -10.77 21.17
C ASN A 17 2.81 -9.73 20.18
N SER A 18 1.98 -9.13 19.31
CA SER A 18 2.47 -8.24 18.23
C SER A 18 3.32 -7.09 18.75
N ILE A 19 2.93 -6.50 19.90
CA ILE A 19 3.65 -5.35 20.45
C ILE A 19 5.06 -5.74 20.88
N ASP A 20 5.22 -6.88 21.57
CA ASP A 20 6.50 -7.32 22.10
C ASP A 20 7.44 -7.75 20.97
N GLU A 21 6.93 -8.49 19.99
CA GLU A 21 7.72 -8.94 18.83
C GLU A 21 8.22 -7.75 18.00
N ILE A 22 7.35 -6.78 17.74
CA ILE A 22 7.71 -5.61 16.95
C ILE A 22 8.61 -4.68 17.75
N SER A 23 8.37 -4.52 19.06
CA SER A 23 9.28 -3.74 19.92
C SER A 23 10.68 -4.33 19.90
N LYS A 24 10.80 -5.66 20.02
CA LYS A 24 12.09 -6.36 19.94
C LYS A 24 12.72 -6.18 18.56
N PHE A 25 11.97 -6.23 17.47
CA PHE A 25 12.49 -5.98 16.14
C PHE A 25 13.03 -4.55 15.99
N ILE A 26 12.28 -3.55 16.43
CA ILE A 26 12.69 -2.13 16.38
C ILE A 26 13.97 -1.91 17.21
N ASP A 27 14.03 -2.46 18.41
CA ASP A 27 15.19 -2.33 19.31
C ASP A 27 16.41 -3.09 18.77
N THR A 28 16.26 -4.36 18.37
CA THR A 28 17.42 -5.21 18.05
C THR A 28 17.87 -5.17 16.60
N LYS A 29 16.95 -4.98 15.64
CA LYS A 29 17.27 -5.00 14.20
C LYS A 29 17.40 -3.60 13.62
N LEU A 30 16.54 -2.68 14.05
CA LEU A 30 16.65 -1.28 13.60
C LEU A 30 17.57 -0.45 14.51
N ASN A 31 17.87 -0.94 15.72
CA ASN A 31 18.65 -0.21 16.72
C ASN A 31 18.04 1.17 17.02
N LEU A 32 16.72 1.21 17.17
CA LEU A 32 15.94 2.44 17.34
C LEU A 32 15.27 2.49 18.70
N ARG A 33 15.32 3.66 19.34
CA ARG A 33 14.68 3.87 20.63
C ARG A 33 13.18 4.15 20.46
N ILE A 34 12.36 3.31 21.08
CA ILE A 34 10.91 3.54 21.18
C ILE A 34 10.65 4.55 22.30
N VAL A 35 9.99 5.65 21.94
CA VAL A 35 9.57 6.71 22.88
C VAL A 35 8.22 6.38 23.49
N SER A 36 7.27 5.93 22.66
CA SER A 36 5.93 5.56 23.10
C SER A 36 5.22 4.68 22.08
N VAL A 37 4.18 3.99 22.53
CA VAL A 37 3.31 3.15 21.69
C VAL A 37 1.89 3.71 21.75
N LYS A 38 1.26 3.90 20.59
CA LYS A 38 -0.11 4.38 20.47
C LYS A 38 -0.94 3.40 19.66
N ILE A 39 -2.00 2.88 20.26
CA ILE A 39 -2.98 2.04 19.55
C ILE A 39 -3.87 2.95 18.70
N LEU A 40 -3.80 2.81 17.38
CA LEU A 40 -4.66 3.54 16.45
C LEU A 40 -5.98 2.80 16.20
N SER A 41 -5.90 1.48 16.12
CA SER A 41 -7.06 0.59 16.04
C SER A 41 -6.75 -0.68 16.84
N PRO A 42 -7.56 -1.03 17.86
CA PRO A 42 -7.30 -2.19 18.72
C PRO A 42 -7.14 -3.52 17.99
N LYS A 43 -7.68 -3.63 16.77
CA LYS A 43 -7.63 -4.86 15.96
C LYS A 43 -6.66 -4.78 14.80
N LYS A 44 -6.22 -3.58 14.41
CA LYS A 44 -5.59 -3.39 13.09
C LYS A 44 -4.32 -2.58 13.10
N ALA A 45 -4.16 -1.56 13.94
CA ALA A 45 -3.07 -0.61 13.74
C ALA A 45 -2.47 -0.05 15.02
N ILE A 46 -1.14 0.02 15.05
CA ILE A 46 -0.35 0.52 16.18
C ILE A 46 0.75 1.44 15.63
N ASP A 47 0.93 2.60 16.26
CA ASP A 47 2.05 3.51 16.03
C ASP A 47 3.11 3.32 17.13
N PHE A 48 4.35 3.08 16.73
CA PHE A 48 5.54 3.15 17.58
C PHE A 48 6.24 4.48 17.30
N LEU A 49 6.20 5.40 18.26
CA LEU A 49 6.93 6.66 18.16
C LEU A 49 8.41 6.40 18.40
N ILE A 50 9.25 6.79 17.45
CA ILE A 50 10.68 6.51 17.45
C ILE A 50 11.47 7.80 17.55
N ASP A 51 12.53 7.75 18.36
CA ASP A 51 13.60 8.72 18.33
C ASP A 51 14.78 8.20 17.50
N LEU A 52 15.23 9.01 16.55
CA LEU A 52 16.41 8.71 15.75
C LEU A 52 17.69 9.31 16.33
N HIS A 53 17.60 10.12 17.39
CA HIS A 53 18.77 10.74 18.03
C HIS A 53 19.10 10.00 19.34
N GLY A 54 20.17 9.22 19.32
CA GLY A 54 20.91 8.93 20.54
C GLY A 54 21.74 10.16 20.90
N GLU A 55 21.57 10.68 22.12
CA GLU A 55 22.43 11.64 22.83
C GLU A 55 23.25 12.64 21.97
N ASP A 56 22.73 13.85 21.72
CA ASP A 56 23.37 15.16 22.00
C ASP A 56 22.60 16.30 21.29
N ASP A 57 21.86 17.09 22.06
CA ASP A 57 21.18 18.31 21.59
C ASP A 57 22.12 19.54 21.54
N SER A 58 23.45 19.33 21.46
CA SER A 58 24.43 20.39 21.73
C SER A 58 25.34 20.83 20.58
N VAL A 59 25.28 20.24 19.37
CA VAL A 59 26.11 20.73 18.25
C VAL A 59 25.44 20.54 16.88
N GLU A 60 25.42 21.61 16.08
CA GLU A 60 25.06 21.68 14.65
C GLU A 60 25.93 20.78 13.74
N LYS A 61 26.00 19.47 13.98
CA LYS A 61 26.68 18.49 13.14
C LYS A 61 25.76 17.31 12.87
N HIS A 62 25.72 16.88 11.59
CA HIS A 62 25.11 15.65 11.05
C HIS A 62 23.75 15.75 10.33
N SER A 63 23.67 16.59 9.29
CA SER A 63 22.65 16.39 8.24
C SER A 63 22.92 15.19 7.32
N CYS A 64 24.13 14.62 7.35
CA CYS A 64 24.57 13.51 6.50
C CYS A 64 24.25 12.12 7.10
N HIS A 65 24.56 11.88 8.39
CA HIS A 65 24.36 10.57 9.04
C HIS A 65 22.89 10.15 9.10
N CYS A 66 21.99 11.09 9.43
CA CYS A 66 20.56 10.79 9.51
C CYS A 66 19.94 10.35 8.17
N LYS A 67 20.52 10.70 7.02
CA LYS A 67 20.04 10.26 5.70
C LYS A 67 20.45 8.82 5.40
N GLU A 68 21.70 8.47 5.70
CA GLU A 68 22.21 7.10 5.53
C GLU A 68 21.49 6.12 6.45
N ASP A 69 21.24 6.51 7.70
CA ASP A 69 20.47 5.69 8.65
C ASP A 69 19.03 5.50 8.18
N GLN A 70 18.38 6.55 7.66
CA GLN A 70 17.04 6.43 7.06
C GLN A 70 17.03 5.49 5.85
N ILE A 71 18.07 5.49 5.00
CA ILE A 71 18.15 4.57 3.86
C ILE A 71 18.23 3.12 4.36
N LYS A 72 19.13 2.82 5.31
CA LYS A 72 19.27 1.49 5.90
C LYS A 72 17.99 1.02 6.57
N ILE A 73 17.34 1.88 7.36
CA ILE A 73 16.05 1.57 7.99
C ILE A 73 15.02 1.26 6.91
N ASN A 74 14.90 2.07 5.86
CA ASN A 74 13.94 1.82 4.78
C ASN A 74 14.22 0.49 4.06
N GLU A 75 15.48 0.10 3.87
CA GLU A 75 15.84 -1.20 3.29
C GLU A 75 15.42 -2.36 4.19
N ILE A 76 15.70 -2.29 5.49
CA ILE A 76 15.30 -3.33 6.45
C ILE A 76 13.77 -3.39 6.56
N MET A 77 13.10 -2.25 6.58
CA MET A 77 11.63 -2.17 6.63
C MET A 77 10.99 -2.73 5.36
N LYS A 78 11.59 -2.51 4.18
CA LYS A 78 11.12 -3.12 2.92
C LYS A 78 11.25 -4.64 2.91
N ALA A 79 12.30 -5.17 3.53
CA ALA A 79 12.48 -6.62 3.66
C ALA A 79 11.42 -7.26 4.56
N ASN A 80 10.79 -6.47 5.45
CA ASN A 80 9.70 -6.82 6.36
C ASN A 80 9.66 -8.30 6.77
N PRO A 81 10.25 -8.68 7.92
CA PRO A 81 10.35 -10.09 8.30
C PRO A 81 9.02 -10.70 8.79
N PHE A 82 7.92 -9.95 8.74
CA PHE A 82 6.63 -10.38 9.25
C PHE A 82 5.63 -10.63 8.13
N ASP A 83 5.11 -11.85 8.07
CA ASP A 83 4.08 -12.21 7.09
C ASP A 83 2.73 -11.57 7.43
N ASP A 84 2.39 -11.43 8.71
CA ASP A 84 1.07 -10.97 9.18
C ASP A 84 0.91 -9.44 9.27
N PHE A 85 2.01 -8.70 9.12
CA PHE A 85 2.03 -7.25 9.30
C PHE A 85 2.56 -6.52 8.08
N ASP A 86 2.00 -5.34 7.82
CA ASP A 86 2.64 -4.33 7.02
C ASP A 86 3.32 -3.31 7.95
N LEU A 87 4.55 -2.93 7.59
CA LEU A 87 5.37 -2.02 8.37
C LEU A 87 5.66 -0.75 7.56
N ILE A 88 5.34 0.41 8.14
CA ILE A 88 5.49 1.71 7.49
C ILE A 88 6.35 2.62 8.35
N PHE A 89 7.52 2.99 7.84
CA PHE A 89 8.40 3.98 8.47
C PHE A 89 8.25 5.35 7.81
N GLN A 90 7.97 6.38 8.61
CA GLN A 90 7.82 7.75 8.08
C GLN A 90 8.10 8.81 9.15
N LYS A 91 8.35 10.05 8.71
CA LYS A 91 8.47 11.21 9.59
C LYS A 91 7.14 11.47 10.31
N ASN A 92 7.20 11.76 11.61
CA ASN A 92 6.02 12.11 12.39
C ASN A 92 5.79 13.62 12.45
N ASN A 93 5.36 14.21 11.33
CA ASN A 93 5.15 15.66 11.19
C ASN A 93 3.74 16.00 10.66
N ALA A 94 3.45 17.30 10.51
CA ALA A 94 2.17 17.78 9.97
C ALA A 94 1.87 17.19 8.58
N ALA A 95 2.89 17.06 7.71
CA ALA A 95 2.71 16.49 6.37
C ALA A 95 2.23 15.03 6.38
N ARG A 96 2.46 14.26 7.45
CA ARG A 96 1.86 12.91 7.64
C ARG A 96 0.38 13.01 8.00
N LYS A 97 0.00 13.97 8.86
CA LYS A 97 -1.33 14.06 9.48
C LYS A 97 -2.34 14.87 8.68
N GLU A 98 -1.87 15.81 7.87
CA GLU A 98 -2.69 16.82 7.20
C GLU A 98 -2.73 16.63 5.68
N LYS A 99 -2.82 15.37 5.23
CA LYS A 99 -3.05 15.07 3.81
C LYS A 99 -4.41 15.60 3.39
N LYS A 100 -4.46 16.30 2.25
CA LYS A 100 -5.69 16.94 1.71
C LYS A 100 -6.12 16.41 0.34
N LEU A 101 -5.29 15.59 -0.30
CA LEU A 101 -5.59 14.99 -1.60
C LEU A 101 -5.24 13.52 -1.56
N PHE A 102 -6.17 12.70 -2.02
CA PHE A 102 -6.03 11.26 -2.17
C PHE A 102 -6.46 10.92 -3.60
N VAL A 103 -5.61 10.19 -4.32
CA VAL A 103 -5.89 9.69 -5.67
C VAL A 103 -5.73 8.19 -5.61
N PHE A 104 -6.73 7.49 -6.09
CA PHE A 104 -6.76 6.03 -6.11
C PHE A 104 -6.80 5.57 -7.55
N ASP A 105 -6.08 4.48 -7.82
CA ASP A 105 -6.35 3.69 -9.00
C ASP A 105 -7.73 3.01 -8.85
N MET A 106 -8.30 2.55 -9.97
CA MET A 106 -9.61 1.91 -9.97
C MET A 106 -9.48 0.40 -9.87
N ASP A 107 -8.90 -0.21 -10.90
CA ASP A 107 -8.79 -1.66 -11.06
C ASP A 107 -7.81 -2.23 -10.02
N SER A 108 -8.15 -3.39 -9.46
CA SER A 108 -7.42 -4.03 -8.35
C SER A 108 -7.13 -3.14 -7.12
N THR A 109 -7.83 -2.00 -7.00
CA THR A 109 -7.64 -1.02 -5.91
C THR A 109 -8.98 -0.64 -5.28
N LEU A 110 -9.83 0.12 -5.97
CA LEU A 110 -11.17 0.46 -5.49
C LEU A 110 -12.19 -0.64 -5.81
N ILE A 111 -11.95 -1.39 -6.86
CA ILE A 111 -12.68 -2.60 -7.23
C ILE A 111 -11.72 -3.79 -7.27
N LYS A 112 -12.25 -5.00 -7.12
CA LYS A 112 -11.43 -6.22 -7.13
C LYS A 112 -11.03 -6.67 -8.54
N GLN A 113 -11.76 -6.24 -9.55
CA GLN A 113 -11.60 -6.70 -10.92
C GLN A 113 -10.71 -5.78 -11.76
N GLU A 114 -10.20 -6.33 -12.86
CA GLU A 114 -9.67 -5.60 -14.01
C GLU A 114 -10.80 -5.44 -15.03
N VAL A 115 -11.28 -4.21 -15.26
CA VAL A 115 -12.49 -4.00 -16.08
C VAL A 115 -12.28 -4.45 -17.51
N ILE A 116 -11.07 -4.28 -18.03
CA ILE A 116 -10.74 -4.69 -19.40
C ILE A 116 -10.79 -6.22 -19.60
N GLU A 117 -10.47 -6.99 -18.57
CA GLU A 117 -10.58 -8.45 -18.59
C GLU A 117 -12.04 -8.88 -18.51
N MET A 118 -12.86 -8.17 -17.72
CA MET A 118 -14.31 -8.40 -17.70
C MET A 118 -14.97 -8.15 -19.08
N ILE A 119 -14.54 -7.11 -19.80
CA ILE A 119 -15.03 -6.84 -21.17
C ILE A 119 -14.54 -7.92 -22.13
N ALA A 120 -13.30 -8.38 -21.99
CA ALA A 120 -12.73 -9.45 -22.81
C ALA A 120 -13.48 -10.78 -22.61
N ALA A 121 -13.81 -11.12 -21.37
CA ALA A 121 -14.60 -12.31 -21.02
C ALA A 121 -16.03 -12.24 -21.59
N TYR A 122 -16.65 -11.06 -21.62
CA TYR A 122 -17.95 -10.88 -22.28
C TYR A 122 -17.90 -11.17 -23.79
N ALA A 123 -16.73 -11.06 -24.41
CA ALA A 123 -16.51 -11.26 -25.84
C ALA A 123 -15.67 -12.49 -26.19
N ASP A 124 -15.50 -13.40 -25.22
CA ASP A 124 -14.74 -14.66 -25.38
C ASP A 124 -13.28 -14.46 -25.87
N VAL A 125 -12.64 -13.34 -25.51
CA VAL A 125 -11.24 -13.00 -25.84
C VAL A 125 -10.36 -12.76 -24.60
N GLU A 126 -10.78 -13.30 -23.46
CA GLU A 126 -10.10 -13.15 -22.16
C GLU A 126 -8.66 -13.70 -22.20
N ASP A 127 -8.47 -14.87 -22.82
CA ASP A 127 -7.17 -15.54 -22.90
C ASP A 127 -6.13 -14.70 -23.65
N GLU A 128 -6.51 -14.02 -24.72
CA GLU A 128 -5.64 -13.13 -25.49
C GLU A 128 -5.29 -11.88 -24.70
N VAL A 129 -6.26 -11.30 -23.99
CA VAL A 129 -6.04 -10.13 -23.14
C VAL A 129 -5.11 -10.48 -21.98
N ALA A 130 -5.34 -11.62 -21.30
CA ALA A 130 -4.51 -12.10 -20.19
C ALA A 130 -3.04 -12.32 -20.57
N LYS A 131 -2.79 -12.86 -21.79
CA LYS A 131 -1.42 -13.00 -22.33
C LYS A 131 -0.72 -11.65 -22.48
N ILE A 132 -1.43 -10.65 -23.00
CA ILE A 132 -0.88 -9.29 -23.15
C ILE A 132 -0.67 -8.63 -21.78
N THR A 133 -1.61 -8.80 -20.84
CA THR A 133 -1.47 -8.30 -19.46
C THR A 133 -0.23 -8.88 -18.80
N THR A 134 -0.04 -10.19 -18.90
CA THR A 134 1.13 -10.89 -18.31
C THR A 134 2.44 -10.40 -18.94
N SER A 135 2.49 -10.25 -20.28
CA SER A 135 3.66 -9.71 -20.97
C SER A 135 4.00 -8.29 -20.51
N ALA A 136 2.99 -7.46 -20.26
CA ALA A 136 3.19 -6.10 -19.77
C ALA A 136 3.69 -6.08 -18.32
N MET A 137 3.15 -6.93 -17.45
CA MET A 137 3.60 -7.07 -16.06
C MET A 137 5.04 -7.61 -15.96
N ASN A 138 5.45 -8.47 -16.90
CA ASN A 138 6.84 -8.93 -17.03
C ASN A 138 7.79 -7.86 -17.58
N GLY A 139 7.27 -6.71 -18.01
CA GLY A 139 8.06 -5.63 -18.61
C GLY A 139 8.50 -5.90 -20.06
N GLU A 140 7.91 -6.89 -20.74
CA GLU A 140 8.24 -7.25 -22.14
C GLU A 140 7.68 -6.22 -23.14
N ILE A 141 6.59 -5.56 -22.79
CA ILE A 141 5.97 -4.49 -23.56
C ILE A 141 5.63 -3.31 -22.64
N ASP A 142 5.69 -2.09 -23.18
CA ASP A 142 5.29 -0.91 -22.42
C ASP A 142 3.77 -0.85 -22.19
N PHE A 143 3.37 -0.03 -21.22
CA PHE A 143 1.95 0.13 -20.84
C PHE A 143 1.07 0.58 -22.01
N LYS A 144 1.55 1.52 -22.84
CA LYS A 144 0.75 2.12 -23.92
C LYS A 144 0.52 1.10 -25.03
N GLU A 145 1.54 0.32 -25.36
CA GLU A 145 1.47 -0.77 -26.32
C GLU A 145 0.58 -1.90 -25.80
N SER A 146 0.73 -2.30 -24.54
CA SER A 146 -0.17 -3.27 -23.89
C SER A 146 -1.62 -2.83 -23.95
N LEU A 147 -1.91 -1.59 -23.56
CA LEU A 147 -3.27 -1.06 -23.58
C LEU A 147 -3.85 -1.03 -25.01
N LYS A 148 -3.06 -0.58 -25.98
CA LYS A 148 -3.48 -0.55 -27.38
C LYS A 148 -3.81 -1.94 -27.91
N ARG A 149 -2.99 -2.96 -27.61
CA ARG A 149 -3.25 -4.34 -28.03
C ARG A 149 -4.49 -4.92 -27.37
N ARG A 150 -4.63 -4.78 -26.05
CA ARG A 150 -5.81 -5.26 -25.31
C ARG A 150 -7.09 -4.62 -25.81
N VAL A 151 -7.12 -3.29 -25.95
CA VAL A 151 -8.29 -2.57 -26.50
C VAL A 151 -8.56 -2.95 -27.95
N GLY A 152 -7.52 -3.22 -28.74
CA GLY A 152 -7.65 -3.69 -30.12
C GLY A 152 -8.43 -5.00 -30.27
N LEU A 153 -8.30 -5.91 -29.29
CA LEU A 153 -9.04 -7.18 -29.25
C LEU A 153 -10.54 -6.98 -29.00
N LEU A 154 -10.92 -5.83 -28.44
CA LEU A 154 -12.31 -5.50 -28.12
C LEU A 154 -13.10 -4.94 -29.32
N LYS A 155 -12.50 -4.95 -30.52
CA LYS A 155 -13.10 -4.38 -31.72
C LYS A 155 -14.33 -5.19 -32.15
N GLY A 156 -15.46 -4.50 -32.28
CA GLY A 156 -16.72 -5.10 -32.76
C GLY A 156 -17.66 -5.57 -31.65
N ILE A 157 -17.28 -5.42 -30.39
CA ILE A 157 -18.16 -5.72 -29.25
C ILE A 157 -19.31 -4.71 -29.20
N GLU A 158 -20.55 -5.21 -29.16
CA GLU A 158 -21.72 -4.37 -28.97
C GLU A 158 -21.83 -3.88 -27.52
N SER A 159 -21.81 -2.57 -27.32
CA SER A 159 -21.82 -1.97 -25.98
C SER A 159 -23.20 -1.90 -25.32
N LYS A 160 -24.27 -2.28 -26.03
CA LYS A 160 -25.65 -2.00 -25.62
C LYS A 160 -26.01 -2.62 -24.26
N ASN A 161 -25.65 -3.88 -24.06
CA ASN A 161 -25.94 -4.62 -22.81
C ASN A 161 -24.70 -4.83 -21.94
N LEU A 162 -23.50 -4.64 -22.50
CA LEU A 162 -22.22 -4.87 -21.84
C LEU A 162 -22.16 -4.23 -20.45
N TRP A 163 -22.45 -2.95 -20.35
CA TRP A 163 -22.30 -2.22 -19.07
C TRP A 163 -23.33 -2.62 -18.02
N ASP A 164 -24.54 -2.98 -18.44
CA ASP A 164 -25.58 -3.41 -17.51
C ASP A 164 -25.22 -4.77 -16.91
N GLU A 165 -24.62 -5.66 -17.69
CA GLU A 165 -24.12 -6.94 -17.19
C GLU A 165 -22.86 -6.80 -16.33
N LEU A 166 -21.90 -5.94 -16.73
CA LEU A 166 -20.65 -5.77 -15.99
C LEU A 166 -20.86 -5.09 -14.64
N LYS A 167 -21.72 -4.07 -14.56
CA LYS A 167 -21.99 -3.36 -13.30
C LYS A 167 -22.50 -4.29 -12.19
N LEU A 168 -23.25 -5.33 -12.55
CA LEU A 168 -23.77 -6.31 -11.59
C LEU A 168 -22.68 -7.23 -11.03
N LYS A 169 -21.53 -7.33 -11.72
CA LYS A 169 -20.40 -8.19 -11.36
C LYS A 169 -19.26 -7.44 -10.65
N ILE A 170 -19.28 -6.10 -10.65
CA ILE A 170 -18.25 -5.30 -9.98
C ILE A 170 -18.36 -5.46 -8.47
N GLU A 171 -17.26 -5.86 -7.84
CA GLU A 171 -17.12 -5.92 -6.40
C GLU A 171 -16.21 -4.80 -5.91
N ILE A 172 -16.75 -3.94 -5.04
CA ILE A 172 -15.98 -2.89 -4.37
C ILE A 172 -15.01 -3.53 -3.38
N THR A 173 -13.77 -3.07 -3.36
CA THR A 173 -12.74 -3.54 -2.43
C THR A 173 -13.19 -3.33 -0.98
N PRO A 174 -13.07 -4.35 -0.10
CA PRO A 174 -13.44 -4.22 1.31
C PRO A 174 -12.73 -3.02 1.96
N GLY A 175 -13.50 -2.18 2.66
CA GLY A 175 -12.98 -0.97 3.30
C GLY A 175 -12.98 0.28 2.40
N ALA A 176 -13.16 0.17 1.08
CA ALA A 176 -13.12 1.32 0.18
C ALA A 176 -14.31 2.29 0.40
N LYS A 177 -15.50 1.77 0.74
CA LYS A 177 -16.67 2.60 1.06
C LYS A 177 -16.47 3.36 2.37
N GLU A 178 -15.98 2.68 3.40
CA GLU A 178 -15.67 3.23 4.71
C GLU A 178 -14.57 4.30 4.60
N LEU A 179 -13.53 4.02 3.80
CA LEU A 179 -12.46 4.97 3.50
C LEU A 179 -13.03 6.22 2.80
N TYR A 180 -13.86 6.05 1.77
CA TYR A 180 -14.51 7.17 1.09
C TYR A 180 -15.31 8.04 2.07
N THR A 181 -16.15 7.43 2.90
CA THR A 181 -16.93 8.16 3.91
C THR A 181 -16.02 8.92 4.88
N LEU A 182 -14.91 8.32 5.32
CA LEU A 182 -13.96 8.98 6.23
C LEU A 182 -13.26 10.17 5.58
N LEU A 183 -12.86 10.06 4.31
CA LEU A 183 -12.12 11.10 3.59
C LEU A 183 -12.98 12.31 3.20
N MET A 184 -14.31 12.14 3.15
CA MET A 184 -15.25 13.21 2.82
C MET A 184 -15.71 14.02 4.04
N ASN A 185 -15.38 13.57 5.26
CA ASN A 185 -15.71 14.24 6.53
C ASN A 185 -14.50 15.02 7.06
#